data_AF-A0A1A7ZMG6-F1
#
_entry.id   AF-A0A1A7ZMG6-F1
#
_cell.length_a   1.000
_cell.length_b   1.000
_cell.length_c   1.000
_cell.angle_alpha   90.00
_cell.angle_beta   90.00
_cell.angle_gamma   90.00
#
_symmetry.space_group_name_H-M   'P 1'
#
loop_
_entity.id
_entity.type
_entity.pdbx_description
1 polymer ?
#
loop_
_entity_poly.entity_id
_entity_poly.type
_entity_poly.pdbx_seq_one_letter_code
_entity_poly.pdbx_strand_id
1 'polypeptide(L)'
;MELLAQEGKIKEKIYGKQKIYFADQNQFKDVKDDDLKAMDGQISELGAELQSLTQSCRQLDAELKGLNSSLTTEEMVAEIKELKAECSGYRARVEKIKSATNHVTPEEKEKVYKEQEVYVKEWKKRKRLASEMMNAILEGYPKSKKEFLEEVGVETDEDCKVVVPSS
;
A
#
# COMPACT_ATOMS: atom_id res chain seq x y z
N MET A 1 -16.66 -64.49 3.81
CA MET A 1 -17.74 -64.67 2.81
C MET A 1 -18.32 -66.07 2.89
N GLU A 2 -17.55 -67.14 2.74
CA GLU A 2 -18.06 -68.52 2.90
C GLU A 2 -18.74 -68.76 4.26
N LEU A 3 -18.15 -68.30 5.36
CA LEU A 3 -18.74 -68.45 6.70
C LEU A 3 -20.07 -67.69 6.83
N LEU A 4 -20.17 -66.48 6.25
CA LEU A 4 -21.41 -65.69 6.23
C LEU A 4 -22.49 -66.30 5.35
N ALA A 5 -22.09 -67.01 4.28
CA ALA A 5 -23.01 -67.75 3.43
C ALA A 5 -23.50 -69.03 4.12
N GLN A 6 -22.62 -69.72 4.86
CA GLN A 6 -22.99 -70.87 5.71
C GLN A 6 -23.92 -70.45 6.86
N GLU A 7 -23.69 -69.27 7.45
CA GLU A 7 -24.56 -68.67 8.47
C GLU A 7 -25.88 -68.10 7.90
N GLY A 8 -26.11 -68.19 6.58
CA GLY A 8 -27.34 -67.73 5.94
C GLY A 8 -27.52 -66.21 5.87
N LYS A 9 -26.48 -65.42 6.20
CA LYS A 9 -26.53 -63.94 6.19
C LYS A 9 -26.38 -63.35 4.78
N ILE A 10 -25.74 -64.11 3.88
CA ILE A 10 -25.57 -63.76 2.47
C ILE A 10 -25.82 -65.00 1.61
N LYS A 11 -26.22 -64.82 0.35
CA LYS A 11 -26.36 -65.92 -0.60
C LYS A 11 -25.07 -66.13 -1.37
N GLU A 12 -24.69 -67.39 -1.53
CA GLU A 12 -23.64 -67.83 -2.44
C GLU A 12 -24.27 -68.39 -3.72
N LYS A 13 -23.79 -67.97 -4.88
CA LYS A 13 -24.16 -68.53 -6.18
C LYS A 13 -22.90 -68.89 -6.96
N ILE A 14 -22.82 -70.15 -7.38
CA ILE A 14 -21.65 -70.70 -8.08
C ILE A 14 -21.92 -70.63 -9.59
N TYR A 15 -21.00 -69.98 -10.31
CA TYR A 15 -20.98 -69.92 -11.77
C TYR A 15 -19.68 -70.56 -12.28
N GLY A 16 -19.77 -71.82 -12.69
CA GLY A 16 -18.59 -72.59 -13.11
C GLY A 16 -17.58 -72.74 -11.96
N LYS A 17 -16.37 -72.17 -12.14
CA LYS A 17 -15.30 -72.18 -11.11
C LYS A 17 -15.32 -70.96 -10.18
N GLN A 18 -16.23 -69.99 -10.39
CA GLN A 18 -16.29 -68.74 -9.61
C GLN A 18 -17.50 -68.72 -8.67
N LYS A 19 -17.31 -68.19 -7.47
CA LYS A 19 -18.36 -67.98 -6.47
C LYS A 19 -18.70 -66.49 -6.37
N ILE A 20 -19.99 -66.17 -6.46
CA ILE A 20 -20.51 -64.80 -6.27
C ILE A 20 -21.32 -64.79 -4.98
N TYR A 21 -21.08 -63.78 -4.15
CA TYR A 21 -21.78 -63.58 -2.88
C TYR A 21 -22.58 -62.29 -2.93
N PHE A 22 -23.82 -62.31 -2.44
CA PHE A 22 -24.69 -61.13 -2.38
C PHE A 22 -25.58 -61.17 -1.15
N ALA A 23 -26.03 -60.00 -0.68
CA ALA A 23 -26.94 -59.91 0.45
C ALA A 23 -28.25 -60.64 0.15
N ASP A 24 -28.76 -61.41 1.11
CA ASP A 24 -30.07 -62.04 0.96
C ASP A 24 -31.16 -60.98 1.01
N GLN A 25 -31.87 -60.76 -0.09
CA GLN A 25 -32.97 -59.79 -0.12
C GLN A 25 -34.22 -60.29 0.62
N ASN A 26 -34.35 -61.60 0.85
CA ASN A 26 -35.48 -62.18 1.61
C ASN A 26 -35.43 -61.83 3.10
N GLN A 27 -34.30 -61.32 3.60
CA GLN A 27 -34.18 -60.85 4.99
C GLN A 27 -34.86 -59.49 5.19
N PHE A 28 -35.18 -58.78 4.12
CA PHE A 28 -35.93 -57.53 4.15
C PHE A 28 -37.42 -57.82 3.90
N LYS A 29 -38.29 -57.05 4.53
CA LYS A 29 -39.74 -57.20 4.35
C LYS A 29 -40.13 -56.68 2.97
N ASP A 30 -41.07 -57.36 2.33
CA ASP A 30 -41.73 -56.83 1.14
C ASP A 30 -42.44 -55.53 1.50
N VAL A 31 -42.06 -54.44 0.84
CA VAL A 31 -42.63 -53.11 1.05
C VAL A 31 -43.82 -52.97 0.10
N LYS A 32 -44.98 -52.53 0.63
CA LYS A 32 -46.16 -52.29 -0.20
C LYS A 32 -45.98 -51.01 -1.02
N ASP A 33 -46.68 -50.93 -2.15
CA ASP A 33 -46.65 -49.75 -3.03
C ASP A 33 -47.07 -48.47 -2.29
N ASP A 34 -48.01 -48.57 -1.35
CA ASP A 34 -48.45 -47.45 -0.51
C ASP A 34 -47.36 -47.00 0.48
N ASP A 35 -46.60 -47.94 1.05
CA ASP A 35 -45.50 -47.64 1.96
C ASP A 35 -44.33 -46.99 1.20
N LEU A 36 -44.06 -47.43 -0.04
CA LEU A 36 -43.07 -46.79 -0.93
C LEU A 36 -43.46 -45.34 -1.24
N LYS A 37 -44.72 -45.09 -1.61
CA LYS A 37 -45.22 -43.72 -1.86
C LYS A 37 -45.12 -42.84 -0.62
N ALA A 38 -45.38 -43.39 0.56
CA ALA A 38 -45.23 -42.66 1.81
C ALA A 38 -43.77 -42.28 2.07
N MET A 39 -42.83 -43.20 1.85
CA MET A 39 -41.39 -42.94 1.96
C MET A 39 -40.92 -41.89 0.95
N ASP A 40 -41.37 -41.97 -0.31
CA ASP A 40 -41.04 -40.97 -1.34
C ASP A 40 -41.57 -39.57 -0.94
N GLY A 41 -42.77 -39.51 -0.35
CA GLY A 41 -43.33 -38.29 0.23
C GLY A 41 -42.44 -37.71 1.33
N GLN A 42 -42.01 -38.54 2.28
CA GLN A 42 -41.10 -38.12 3.35
C GLN A 42 -39.73 -37.67 2.84
N ILE A 43 -39.17 -38.36 1.84
CA ILE A 43 -37.90 -37.97 1.21
C ILE A 43 -38.05 -36.59 0.56
N SER A 44 -39.16 -36.35 -0.14
CA SER A 44 -39.45 -35.07 -0.77
C SER A 44 -39.59 -33.94 0.25
N GLU A 45 -40.34 -34.18 1.33
CA GLU A 45 -40.57 -33.21 2.41
C GLU A 45 -39.26 -32.85 3.13
N LEU A 46 -38.50 -33.87 3.57
CA LEU A 46 -37.19 -33.67 4.20
C LEU A 46 -36.19 -33.01 3.25
N GLY A 47 -36.24 -33.35 1.96
CA GLY A 47 -35.41 -32.72 0.93
C GLY A 47 -35.69 -31.23 0.79
N ALA A 48 -36.96 -30.84 0.80
CA ALA A 48 -37.39 -29.44 0.76
C ALA A 48 -36.99 -28.67 2.03
N GLU A 49 -37.16 -29.29 3.21
CA GLU A 49 -36.76 -28.69 4.49
C GLU A 49 -35.24 -28.46 4.54
N LEU A 50 -34.45 -29.47 4.13
CA LEU A 50 -32.99 -29.38 4.08
C LEU A 50 -32.54 -28.27 3.14
N GLN A 51 -33.18 -28.13 1.96
CA GLN A 51 -32.89 -27.07 1.02
C GLN A 51 -33.17 -25.68 1.62
N SER A 52 -34.32 -25.51 2.27
CA SER A 52 -34.70 -24.26 2.94
C SER A 52 -33.72 -23.90 4.06
N LEU A 53 -33.39 -24.85 4.93
CA LEU A 53 -32.48 -24.62 6.05
C LEU A 53 -31.06 -24.29 5.55
N THR A 54 -30.60 -25.00 4.52
CA THR A 54 -29.29 -24.71 3.89
C THR A 54 -29.23 -23.30 3.30
N GLN A 55 -30.32 -22.85 2.67
CA GLN A 55 -30.39 -21.48 2.16
C GLN A 55 -30.37 -20.45 3.30
N SER A 56 -31.10 -20.69 4.38
CA SER A 56 -31.11 -19.83 5.57
C SER A 56 -29.72 -19.74 6.20
N CYS A 57 -29.01 -20.86 6.37
CA CYS A 57 -27.66 -20.87 6.90
C CYS A 57 -26.71 -20.05 6.03
N ARG A 58 -26.78 -20.19 4.70
CA ARG A 58 -25.96 -19.40 3.77
C ARG A 58 -26.22 -17.89 3.87
N GLN A 59 -27.47 -17.49 4.07
CA GLN A 59 -27.83 -16.08 4.26
C GLN A 59 -27.28 -15.54 5.58
N LEU A 60 -27.46 -16.28 6.69
CA LEU A 60 -26.94 -15.89 8.00
C LEU A 60 -25.40 -15.83 8.01
N ASP A 61 -24.73 -16.77 7.35
CA ASP A 61 -23.27 -16.75 7.22
C ASP A 61 -22.79 -15.51 6.42
N ALA A 62 -23.52 -15.14 5.37
CA ALA A 62 -23.21 -13.94 4.59
C ALA A 62 -23.40 -12.66 5.40
N GLU A 63 -24.47 -12.57 6.19
CA GLU A 63 -24.75 -11.46 7.10
C GLU A 63 -23.68 -11.36 8.20
N LEU A 64 -23.37 -12.49 8.85
CA LEU A 64 -22.34 -12.57 9.89
C LEU A 64 -20.97 -12.16 9.34
N LYS A 65 -20.61 -12.63 8.14
CA LYS A 65 -19.36 -12.20 7.47
C LYS A 65 -19.38 -10.70 7.16
N GLY A 66 -20.52 -10.16 6.75
CA GLY A 66 -20.70 -8.72 6.53
C GLY A 66 -20.44 -7.92 7.81
N LEU A 67 -21.09 -8.30 8.92
CA LEU A 67 -20.91 -7.67 10.24
C LEU A 67 -19.47 -7.77 10.73
N ASN A 68 -18.85 -8.95 10.67
CA ASN A 68 -17.46 -9.16 11.12
C ASN A 68 -16.40 -8.49 10.23
N SER A 69 -16.76 -8.12 9.00
CA SER A 69 -15.85 -7.37 8.11
C SER A 69 -15.83 -5.87 8.40
N SER A 70 -16.71 -5.39 9.29
CA SER A 70 -16.78 -4.00 9.72
C SER A 70 -16.20 -3.82 11.12
N LEU A 71 -15.65 -2.63 11.38
CA LEU A 71 -15.26 -2.24 12.74
C LEU A 71 -16.47 -2.29 13.66
N THR A 72 -16.28 -2.80 14.86
CA THR A 72 -17.27 -2.68 15.91
C THR A 72 -17.50 -1.20 16.25
N THR A 73 -18.65 -0.90 16.86
CA THR A 73 -18.96 0.47 17.28
C THR A 73 -17.90 1.03 18.24
N GLU A 74 -17.34 0.18 19.11
CA GLU A 74 -16.29 0.58 20.06
C GLU A 74 -14.99 0.94 19.33
N GLU A 75 -14.54 0.11 18.39
CA GLU A 75 -13.36 0.39 17.57
C GLU A 75 -13.56 1.64 16.71
N MET A 76 -14.75 1.82 16.12
CA MET A 76 -15.06 3.02 15.35
C MET A 76 -15.02 4.29 16.20
N VAL A 77 -15.50 4.25 17.45
CA VAL A 77 -15.42 5.38 18.38
C VAL A 77 -13.98 5.69 18.76
N ALA A 78 -13.14 4.68 18.98
CA ALA A 78 -11.71 4.86 19.24
C ALA A 78 -11.00 5.51 18.04
N GLU A 79 -11.23 5.00 16.83
CA GLU A 79 -10.66 5.53 15.58
C GLU A 79 -11.07 6.99 15.35
N ILE A 80 -12.36 7.31 15.52
CA ILE A 80 -12.86 8.69 15.40
C ILE A 80 -12.17 9.61 16.40
N LYS A 81 -11.92 9.15 17.63
CA LYS A 81 -11.24 9.96 18.65
C LYS A 81 -9.80 10.23 18.25
N GLU A 82 -9.08 9.23 17.75
CA GLU A 82 -7.69 9.35 17.30
C GLU A 82 -7.58 10.30 16.10
N LEU A 83 -8.37 10.06 15.05
CA LEU A 83 -8.39 10.92 13.86
C LEU A 83 -8.74 12.38 14.19
N LYS A 84 -9.66 12.60 15.14
CA LYS A 84 -9.98 13.96 15.60
C LYS A 84 -8.79 14.61 16.31
N ALA A 85 -8.06 13.86 17.14
CA ALA A 85 -6.86 14.36 17.80
C ALA A 85 -5.78 14.72 16.78
N GLU A 86 -5.51 13.85 15.80
CA GLU A 86 -4.56 14.13 14.71
C GLU A 86 -4.95 15.36 13.89
N CYS A 87 -6.22 15.45 13.47
CA CYS A 87 -6.73 16.61 12.73
C CYS A 87 -6.52 17.91 13.51
N SER A 88 -6.77 17.88 14.83
CA SER A 88 -6.55 19.05 15.69
C SER A 88 -5.07 19.44 15.76
N GLY A 89 -4.17 18.44 15.86
CA GLY A 89 -2.72 18.64 15.86
C GLY A 89 -2.21 19.21 14.53
N TYR A 90 -2.66 18.67 13.41
CA TYR A 90 -2.31 19.17 12.08
C TYR A 90 -2.80 20.61 11.87
N ARG A 91 -4.03 20.93 12.28
CA ARG A 91 -4.54 22.31 12.22
C ARG A 91 -3.71 23.26 13.06
N ALA A 92 -3.38 22.90 14.30
CA ALA A 92 -2.53 23.72 15.15
C ALA A 92 -1.14 23.95 14.54
N ARG A 93 -0.55 22.91 13.92
CA ARG A 93 0.73 23.02 13.21
C ARG A 93 0.63 23.95 12.00
N VAL A 94 -0.42 23.83 11.21
CA VAL A 94 -0.67 24.71 10.05
C VAL A 94 -0.84 26.15 10.50
N GLU A 95 -1.63 26.41 11.54
CA GLU A 95 -1.82 27.76 12.08
C GLU A 95 -0.50 28.33 12.60
N LYS A 96 0.30 27.54 13.33
CA LYS A 96 1.62 27.98 13.78
C LYS A 96 2.53 28.35 12.60
N ILE A 97 2.57 27.53 11.55
CA ILE A 97 3.34 27.82 10.34
C ILE A 97 2.82 29.12 9.71
N LYS A 98 1.52 29.26 9.47
CA LYS A 98 0.92 30.46 8.89
C LYS A 98 1.17 31.72 9.71
N SER A 99 1.14 31.63 11.03
CA SER A 99 1.40 32.77 11.93
C SER A 99 2.88 33.17 12.02
N ALA A 100 3.80 32.27 11.62
CA ALA A 100 5.21 32.58 11.64
C ALA A 100 5.51 33.70 10.64
N THR A 101 6.20 34.75 11.06
CA THR A 101 6.38 35.98 10.27
C THR A 101 7.42 35.85 9.15
N ASN A 102 8.14 34.72 9.09
CA ASN A 102 9.20 34.44 8.11
C ASN A 102 8.66 33.71 6.85
N HIS A 103 7.56 34.18 6.28
CA HIS A 103 7.08 33.66 5.01
C HIS A 103 7.78 34.37 3.86
N VAL A 104 8.71 33.67 3.22
CA VAL A 104 9.19 34.07 1.89
C VAL A 104 8.18 33.52 0.89
N THR A 105 7.49 34.41 0.19
CA THR A 105 6.59 33.98 -0.88
C THR A 105 7.37 33.26 -1.98
N PRO A 106 6.76 32.30 -2.69
CA PRO A 106 7.40 31.68 -3.86
C PRO A 106 7.92 32.72 -4.86
N GLU A 107 7.20 33.82 -5.03
CA GLU A 107 7.53 34.94 -5.90
C GLU A 107 8.78 35.70 -5.42
N GLU A 108 8.86 36.02 -4.12
CA GLU A 108 10.05 36.66 -3.54
C GLU A 108 11.27 35.74 -3.60
N LYS A 109 11.09 34.44 -3.33
CA LYS A 109 12.14 33.43 -3.46
C LYS A 109 12.68 33.39 -4.89
N GLU A 110 11.81 33.31 -5.88
CA GLU A 110 12.18 33.30 -7.29
C GLU A 110 12.90 34.59 -7.71
N LYS A 111 12.43 35.75 -7.22
CA LYS A 111 13.09 37.03 -7.47
C LYS A 111 14.52 37.05 -6.91
N VAL A 112 14.71 36.60 -5.67
CA VAL A 112 16.03 36.52 -5.03
C VAL A 112 16.98 35.60 -5.81
N TYR A 113 16.50 34.45 -6.28
CA TYR A 113 17.33 33.56 -7.12
C TYR A 113 17.74 34.20 -8.44
N LYS A 114 16.82 34.89 -9.12
CA LYS A 114 17.14 35.61 -10.36
C LYS A 114 18.14 36.73 -10.14
N GLU A 115 17.97 37.50 -9.07
CA GLU A 115 18.92 38.55 -8.70
C GLU A 115 20.30 37.96 -8.38
N GLN A 116 20.35 36.88 -7.59
CA GLN A 116 21.59 36.17 -7.31
C GLN A 116 22.28 35.69 -8.61
N GLU A 117 21.54 35.10 -9.54
CA GLU A 117 22.06 34.64 -10.83
C GLU A 117 22.68 35.80 -11.62
N VAL A 118 21.99 36.95 -11.69
CA VAL A 118 22.49 38.16 -12.37
C VAL A 118 23.76 38.68 -11.70
N TYR A 119 23.78 38.81 -10.37
CA TYR A 119 24.94 39.33 -9.65
C TYR A 119 26.16 38.40 -9.75
N VAL A 120 25.96 37.07 -9.71
CA VAL A 120 27.04 36.10 -9.92
C VAL A 120 27.58 36.17 -11.35
N LYS A 121 26.72 36.31 -12.36
CA LYS A 121 27.15 36.49 -13.77
C LYS A 121 27.98 37.77 -13.93
N GLU A 122 27.51 38.88 -13.38
CA GLU A 122 28.21 40.16 -13.44
C GLU A 122 29.55 40.13 -12.68
N TRP A 123 29.62 39.49 -11.51
CA TRP A 123 30.88 39.29 -10.78
C TRP A 123 31.88 38.51 -11.64
N LYS A 124 31.49 37.35 -12.20
CA LYS A 124 32.37 36.56 -13.08
C LYS A 124 32.87 37.36 -14.28
N LYS A 125 31.97 38.10 -14.94
CA LYS A 125 32.30 38.93 -16.11
C LYS A 125 33.29 40.04 -15.76
N ARG A 126 33.04 40.78 -14.67
CA ARG A 126 33.90 41.89 -14.24
C ARG A 126 35.26 41.40 -13.75
N LYS A 127 35.29 40.30 -12.98
CA LYS A 127 36.55 39.66 -12.56
C LYS A 127 37.40 39.26 -13.76
N ARG A 128 36.78 38.67 -14.79
CA ARG A 128 37.47 38.29 -16.03
C ARG A 128 38.05 39.51 -16.74
N LEU A 129 37.24 40.54 -17.00
CA LEU A 129 37.68 41.76 -17.69
C LEU A 129 38.81 42.48 -16.93
N ALA A 130 38.66 42.65 -15.62
CA ALA A 130 39.71 43.25 -14.78
C ALA A 130 41.00 42.42 -14.83
N SER A 131 40.89 41.08 -14.79
CA SER A 131 42.05 40.19 -14.90
C SER A 131 42.75 40.29 -16.25
N GLU A 132 41.99 40.36 -17.35
CA GLU A 132 42.52 40.57 -18.71
C GLU A 132 43.27 41.91 -18.82
N MET A 133 42.68 43.00 -18.31
CA MET A 133 43.31 44.32 -18.29
C MET A 133 44.59 44.33 -17.44
N MET A 134 44.57 43.72 -16.25
CA MET A 134 45.76 43.61 -15.40
C MET A 134 46.86 42.81 -16.09
N ASN A 135 46.53 41.69 -16.73
CA ASN A 135 47.52 40.88 -17.43
C ASN A 135 48.15 41.65 -18.60
N ALA A 136 47.36 42.39 -19.39
CA ALA A 136 47.87 43.21 -20.49
C ALA A 136 48.84 44.31 -20.02
N ILE A 137 48.59 44.92 -18.85
CA ILE A 137 49.51 45.90 -18.26
C ILE A 137 50.80 45.21 -17.78
N LEU A 138 50.66 44.04 -17.16
CA LEU A 138 51.78 43.27 -16.62
C LEU A 138 52.74 42.75 -17.71
N GLU A 139 52.28 42.56 -18.94
CA GLU A 139 53.15 42.18 -20.07
C GLU A 139 54.28 43.20 -20.33
N GLY A 140 54.06 44.47 -20.00
CA GLY A 140 55.05 45.54 -20.12
C GLY A 140 55.62 46.03 -18.77
N TYR A 141 55.25 45.40 -17.65
CA TYR A 141 55.57 45.91 -16.32
C TYR A 141 56.89 45.30 -15.79
N PRO A 142 57.84 46.12 -15.29
CA PRO A 142 59.17 45.63 -14.89
C PRO A 142 59.20 44.91 -13.53
N LYS A 143 58.11 44.92 -12.74
CA LYS A 143 58.04 44.32 -11.39
C LYS A 143 56.99 43.21 -11.31
N SER A 144 56.88 42.55 -10.16
CA SER A 144 55.92 41.46 -9.97
C SER A 144 54.46 41.94 -9.91
N LYS A 145 53.52 41.02 -10.20
CA LYS A 145 52.08 41.26 -10.09
C LYS A 145 51.66 41.77 -8.72
N LYS A 146 52.27 41.25 -7.64
CA LYS A 146 51.92 41.64 -6.27
C LYS A 146 52.26 43.11 -6.00
N GLU A 147 53.45 43.55 -6.40
CA GLU A 147 53.89 44.94 -6.26
C GLU A 147 53.02 45.88 -7.10
N PHE A 148 52.60 45.45 -8.29
CA PHE A 148 51.69 46.22 -9.14
C PHE A 148 50.31 46.42 -8.47
N LEU A 149 49.71 45.36 -7.92
CA LEU A 149 48.41 45.46 -7.26
C LEU A 149 48.46 46.35 -6.02
N GLU A 150 49.55 46.28 -5.26
CA GLU A 150 49.78 47.14 -4.09
C GLU A 150 49.96 48.61 -4.50
N GLU A 151 50.70 48.88 -5.59
CA GLU A 151 50.95 50.23 -6.12
C GLU A 151 49.67 50.88 -6.71
N VAL A 152 48.79 50.09 -7.33
CA VAL A 152 47.52 50.56 -7.90
C VAL A 152 46.36 50.50 -6.89
N GLY A 153 46.57 49.88 -5.72
CA GLY A 153 45.56 49.78 -4.65
C GLY A 153 44.41 48.84 -4.99
N VAL A 154 44.68 47.72 -5.68
CA VAL A 154 43.68 46.72 -6.07
C VAL A 154 43.74 45.52 -5.13
N GLU A 155 42.63 45.26 -4.43
CA GLU A 155 42.44 44.07 -3.59
C GLU A 155 41.77 42.95 -4.38
N THR A 156 42.24 41.71 -4.20
CA THR A 156 41.66 40.53 -4.86
C THR A 156 40.54 39.91 -4.01
N ASP A 157 39.70 39.08 -4.64
CA ASP A 157 38.66 38.31 -3.93
C ASP A 157 39.29 37.45 -2.81
N GLU A 158 40.49 36.92 -3.06
CA GLU A 158 41.28 36.12 -2.14
C GLU A 158 41.77 36.95 -0.93
N ASP A 159 42.16 38.22 -1.14
CA ASP A 159 42.52 39.16 -0.08
C ASP A 159 41.31 39.48 0.81
N CYS A 160 40.14 39.62 0.20
CA CYS A 160 38.85 39.84 0.87
C CYS A 160 38.23 38.55 1.45
N LYS A 161 38.86 37.38 1.26
CA LYS A 161 38.35 36.06 1.66
C LYS A 161 36.95 35.73 1.14
N VAL A 162 36.62 36.23 -0.05
CA VAL A 162 35.34 35.97 -0.71
C VAL A 162 35.52 34.99 -1.86
N VAL A 163 34.54 34.10 -2.03
CA VAL A 163 34.53 33.12 -3.12
C VAL A 163 33.25 33.33 -3.92
N VAL A 164 33.37 33.33 -5.24
CA VAL A 164 32.21 33.40 -6.13
C VAL A 164 31.32 32.19 -5.83
N PRO A 165 30.04 32.40 -5.49
CA PRO A 165 29.12 31.29 -5.23
C PRO A 165 29.07 30.32 -6.42
N SER A 166 29.23 29.04 -6.13
CA SER A 166 28.91 27.96 -7.06
C SER A 166 27.40 27.99 -7.32
N SER A 167 27.02 28.10 -8.60
CA SER A 167 25.63 28.10 -9.05
C SER A 167 24.86 26.89 -8.56
#